data_AF-A0ABD3ETP1-F1
#
_entry.id   AF-A0ABD3ETP1-F1
#
_cell.length_a   1.000
_cell.length_b   1.000
_cell.length_c   1.000
_cell.angle_alpha   90.00
_cell.angle_beta   90.00
_cell.angle_gamma   90.00
#
_symmetry.space_group_name_H-M   'P 1'
#
loop_
_entity.id
_entity.type
_entity.pdbx_description
1 polymer ?
#
loop_
_entity_poly.entity_id
_entity_poly.type
_entity_poly.pdbx_seq_one_letter_code
_entity_poly.pdbx_strand_id
1 'polypeptide(L)'
;MFKSTFTFVLAATAVSSARASCINGAEEISLRGVECPRLCPDEQEGLGFGSYCDLLETGVYGCKPYSDRDSPASADYDAPLNCTGNIAGGFPVSVEDGDGTFCSAGPVCSGTIAGNCPGVQDGLPSGSVCVVIGTGVYGCVLAPVV
;
A
#
# COMPACT_ATOMS: atom_id res chain seq x y z
N MET A 1 29.30 55.10 41.89
CA MET A 1 29.99 55.14 40.58
C MET A 1 30.41 53.71 40.23
N PHE A 2 29.68 53.05 39.31
CA PHE A 2 30.22 52.24 38.21
C PHE A 2 29.02 51.78 37.36
N LYS A 3 29.01 52.24 36.12
CA LYS A 3 28.03 51.98 35.06
C LYS A 3 28.53 50.73 34.35
N SER A 4 27.69 49.70 34.15
CA SER A 4 27.92 48.77 33.05
C SER A 4 26.64 48.01 32.69
N THR A 5 26.02 48.46 31.59
CA THR A 5 24.98 47.76 30.86
C THR A 5 25.64 46.66 30.03
N PHE A 6 25.20 45.41 30.17
CA PHE A 6 25.50 44.34 29.22
C PHE A 6 24.22 43.58 28.88
N THR A 7 23.76 43.79 27.65
CA THR A 7 22.78 42.98 26.94
C THR A 7 23.56 41.92 26.16
N PHE A 8 23.31 40.62 26.35
CA PHE A 8 23.72 39.58 25.38
C PHE A 8 22.78 38.37 25.39
N VAL A 9 21.97 38.31 24.33
CA VAL A 9 21.55 37.18 23.47
C VAL A 9 21.09 35.86 24.12
N LEU A 10 19.80 35.58 23.90
CA LEU A 10 19.13 34.28 24.05
C LEU A 10 19.65 33.30 22.99
N ALA A 11 20.24 32.17 23.40
CA ALA A 11 20.48 31.02 22.54
C ALA A 11 19.93 29.76 23.21
N ALA A 12 18.68 29.43 22.91
CA ALA A 12 18.10 28.14 23.25
C ALA A 12 18.55 27.12 22.19
N THR A 13 19.53 26.28 22.55
CA THR A 13 19.91 25.13 21.74
C THR A 13 18.87 24.02 21.91
N ALA A 14 18.00 23.85 20.93
CA ALA A 14 17.03 22.77 20.88
C ALA A 14 17.66 21.48 20.32
N VAL A 15 17.66 20.46 21.19
CA VAL A 15 17.53 19.01 20.99
C VAL A 15 18.09 18.35 19.71
N SER A 16 19.06 17.45 19.90
CA SER A 16 19.36 16.38 18.94
C SER A 16 19.35 15.03 19.68
N SER A 17 18.18 14.40 19.66
CA SER A 17 17.98 13.00 20.03
C SER A 17 16.68 12.55 19.37
N ALA A 18 16.77 12.13 18.11
CA ALA A 18 15.62 11.56 17.40
C ALA A 18 15.42 10.10 17.83
N ARG A 19 14.99 9.90 19.08
CA ARG A 19 14.23 8.71 19.49
C ARG A 19 12.78 9.13 19.64
N ALA A 20 12.04 9.15 18.53
CA ALA A 20 10.60 9.35 18.58
C ALA A 20 9.95 8.03 19.00
N SER A 21 9.79 7.86 20.31
CA SER A 21 8.87 6.87 20.86
C SER A 21 7.45 7.42 20.69
N CYS A 22 6.52 6.62 20.16
CA CYS A 22 5.11 6.96 20.10
C CYS A 22 4.59 7.13 21.54
N ILE A 23 4.21 8.35 21.91
CA ILE A 23 3.56 8.60 23.20
C ILE A 23 2.11 8.10 23.09
N ASN A 24 1.86 6.99 23.78
CA ASN A 24 0.60 6.52 24.35
C ASN A 24 -0.70 6.89 23.61
N GLY A 25 -1.22 5.92 22.85
CA GLY A 25 -2.65 5.62 22.68
C GLY A 25 -3.65 6.79 22.61
N ALA A 26 -3.87 7.30 21.41
CA ALA A 26 -5.12 7.95 20.99
C ALA A 26 -5.31 7.53 19.52
N GLU A 27 -6.23 6.63 19.15
CA GLU A 27 -7.68 6.86 19.09
C GLU A 27 -8.01 8.31 18.76
N GLU A 28 -8.13 8.59 17.46
CA GLU A 28 -9.26 9.25 16.80
C GLU A 28 -8.81 9.63 15.37
N ILE A 29 -9.59 9.20 14.38
CA ILE A 29 -9.44 9.53 12.97
C ILE A 29 -9.58 11.06 12.82
N SER A 30 -8.48 11.77 12.58
CA SER A 30 -8.50 13.21 12.30
C SER A 30 -8.51 13.45 10.78
N LEU A 31 -9.66 13.90 10.29
CA LEU A 31 -10.03 14.26 8.91
C LEU A 31 -9.27 15.49 8.34
N ARG A 32 -7.98 15.65 8.63
CA ARG A 32 -7.18 16.73 8.03
C ARG A 32 -5.77 16.25 7.73
N GLY A 33 -5.55 15.91 6.45
CA GLY A 33 -4.22 15.79 5.83
C GLY A 33 -3.33 14.76 6.51
N VAL A 34 -3.40 13.52 6.03
CA VAL A 34 -2.60 12.38 6.51
C VAL A 34 -1.12 12.71 6.36
N GLU A 35 -0.52 13.26 7.41
CA GLU A 35 0.92 13.22 7.60
C GLU A 35 1.28 11.74 7.73
N CYS A 36 1.89 11.24 6.66
CA CYS A 36 2.22 9.85 6.44
C CYS A 36 3.70 9.51 6.82
N PRO A 37 4.41 10.21 7.74
CA PRO A 37 5.87 10.11 7.74
C PRO A 37 6.41 8.81 8.33
N ARG A 38 5.59 7.90 8.88
CA ARG A 38 6.10 6.70 9.58
C ARG A 38 5.29 5.40 9.46
N LEU A 39 4.38 5.29 8.48
CA LEU A 39 3.61 4.05 8.26
C LEU A 39 4.25 3.11 7.24
N CYS A 40 5.31 3.57 6.57
CA CYS A 40 5.97 2.81 5.52
C CYS A 40 7.01 1.86 6.11
N PRO A 41 7.12 0.62 5.60
CA PRO A 41 8.12 -0.34 6.06
C PRO A 41 9.54 0.23 6.03
N ASP A 42 10.27 0.02 7.14
CA ASP A 42 11.71 0.25 7.24
C ASP A 42 12.51 -0.83 6.48
N GLU A 43 13.84 -0.76 6.54
CA GLU A 43 14.74 -1.76 5.94
C GLU A 43 14.39 -3.19 6.40
N GLN A 44 14.16 -4.10 5.44
CA GLN A 44 13.84 -5.51 5.68
C GLN A 44 14.37 -6.39 4.54
N GLU A 45 14.34 -7.72 4.71
CA GLU A 45 14.68 -8.65 3.64
C GLU A 45 13.75 -8.45 2.43
N GLY A 46 14.33 -8.20 1.25
CA GLY A 46 13.58 -7.83 0.04
C GLY A 46 13.26 -6.33 -0.11
N LEU A 47 13.54 -5.50 0.90
CA LEU A 47 13.39 -4.03 0.87
C LEU A 47 14.55 -3.37 1.62
N GLY A 48 15.75 -3.47 1.05
CA GLY A 48 17.01 -3.18 1.76
C GLY A 48 17.24 -1.73 2.20
N PHE A 49 16.44 -0.78 1.70
CA PHE A 49 16.52 0.64 2.04
C PHE A 49 15.22 1.18 2.64
N GLY A 50 14.26 0.30 2.93
CA GLY A 50 12.93 0.69 3.40
C GLY A 50 12.12 1.44 2.35
N SER A 51 11.14 2.21 2.82
CA SER A 51 10.21 2.96 1.98
C SER A 51 9.78 4.26 2.62
N TYR A 52 9.32 5.21 1.80
CA TYR A 52 8.87 6.54 2.20
C TYR A 52 7.47 6.82 1.69
N CYS A 53 6.77 7.75 2.34
CA CYS A 53 5.44 8.11 1.89
C CYS A 53 5.48 9.22 0.83
N ASP A 54 4.75 8.99 -0.26
CA ASP A 54 4.62 9.92 -1.38
C ASP A 54 3.27 9.73 -2.10
N LEU A 55 2.90 10.64 -2.98
CA LEU A 55 1.70 10.53 -3.79
C LEU A 55 1.87 9.44 -4.85
N LEU A 56 0.95 8.48 -4.87
CA LEU A 56 0.88 7.46 -5.91
C LEU A 56 0.19 8.02 -7.16
N GLU A 57 0.38 7.35 -8.30
CA GLU A 57 -0.29 7.72 -9.57
C GLU A 57 -1.83 7.68 -9.47
N THR A 58 -2.35 6.88 -8.53
CA THR A 58 -3.78 6.81 -8.22
C THR A 58 -4.33 8.08 -7.57
N GLY A 59 -3.47 9.05 -7.21
CA GLY A 59 -3.84 10.29 -6.54
C GLY A 59 -4.02 10.15 -5.03
N VAL A 60 -3.60 9.03 -4.44
CA VAL A 60 -3.65 8.74 -3.00
C VAL A 60 -2.23 8.62 -2.43
N TYR A 61 -2.00 9.03 -1.19
CA TYR A 61 -0.72 8.83 -0.51
C TYR A 61 -0.47 7.34 -0.25
N GLY A 62 0.77 6.88 -0.48
CA GLY A 62 1.19 5.51 -0.21
C GLY A 62 2.71 5.40 -0.09
N CYS A 63 3.20 4.17 0.09
CA CYS A 63 4.62 3.92 0.33
C CYS A 63 5.36 3.61 -0.98
N LYS A 64 6.43 4.35 -1.26
CA LYS A 64 7.37 4.12 -2.36
C LYS A 64 8.73 3.66 -1.81
N PRO A 65 9.43 2.71 -2.45
CA PRO A 65 10.69 2.18 -1.96
C PRO A 65 11.85 3.12 -2.29
N TYR A 66 12.90 3.02 -1.49
CA TYR A 66 14.19 3.62 -1.79
C TYR A 66 15.03 2.66 -2.65
N SER A 67 15.78 3.18 -3.63
CA SER A 67 16.75 2.40 -4.40
C SER A 67 18.12 2.35 -3.73
N ASP A 68 18.41 3.33 -2.89
CA ASP A 68 19.58 3.43 -2.01
C ASP A 68 19.27 4.38 -0.84
N ARG A 69 20.27 4.71 -0.02
CA ARG A 69 20.08 5.50 1.21
C ARG A 69 19.47 6.88 1.02
N ASP A 70 19.58 7.47 -0.17
CA ASP A 70 19.14 8.85 -0.42
C ASP A 70 18.32 9.01 -1.71
N SER A 71 18.14 7.93 -2.49
CA SER A 71 17.48 8.01 -3.80
C SER A 71 16.15 7.27 -3.82
N PRO A 72 15.05 7.94 -4.23
CA PRO A 72 13.78 7.27 -4.47
C PRO A 72 13.93 6.29 -5.63
N ALA A 73 13.45 5.06 -5.45
CA ALA A 73 13.38 4.14 -6.58
C ALA A 73 12.28 4.61 -7.54
N SER A 74 12.55 4.54 -8.84
CA SER A 74 11.49 4.40 -9.83
C SER A 74 10.95 2.97 -9.70
N ALA A 75 10.07 2.74 -8.73
CA ALA A 75 9.33 1.50 -8.67
C ALA A 75 8.26 1.56 -9.77
N ASP A 76 8.66 1.17 -10.98
CA ASP A 76 7.70 0.65 -11.94
C ASP A 76 7.31 -0.73 -11.41
N TYR A 77 6.22 -0.77 -10.65
CA TYR A 77 5.67 -2.04 -10.24
C TYR A 77 5.03 -2.62 -11.49
N ASP A 78 5.69 -3.60 -12.10
CA ASP A 78 5.03 -4.45 -13.08
C ASP A 78 3.78 -5.00 -12.40
N ALA A 79 2.62 -4.47 -12.78
CA ALA A 79 1.35 -5.05 -12.38
C ALA A 79 1.44 -6.53 -12.78
N PRO A 80 1.24 -7.48 -11.85
CA PRO A 80 1.53 -8.89 -12.08
C PRO A 80 0.88 -9.47 -13.34
N LEU A 81 -0.15 -8.80 -13.86
CA LEU A 81 -0.75 -9.05 -15.16
C LEU A 81 -1.31 -7.75 -15.78
N ASN A 82 -0.97 -7.45 -17.04
CA ASN A 82 -1.62 -6.37 -17.80
C ASN A 82 -2.83 -6.92 -18.58
N CYS A 83 -4.04 -6.57 -18.14
CA CYS A 83 -5.29 -7.00 -18.74
C CYS A 83 -5.84 -6.02 -19.82
N THR A 84 -5.09 -5.00 -20.20
CA THR A 84 -5.55 -3.99 -21.18
C THR A 84 -5.84 -4.64 -22.53
N GLY A 85 -7.09 -4.55 -22.99
CA GLY A 85 -7.54 -5.14 -24.26
C GLY A 85 -7.78 -6.66 -24.19
N ASN A 86 -7.74 -7.28 -23.01
CA ASN A 86 -8.04 -8.70 -22.84
C ASN A 86 -9.56 -8.96 -22.95
N ILE A 87 -9.94 -10.01 -23.69
CA ILE A 87 -11.34 -10.42 -23.89
C ILE A 87 -12.04 -10.89 -22.60
N ALA A 88 -11.28 -11.43 -21.64
CA ALA A 88 -11.78 -11.83 -20.32
C ALA A 88 -12.08 -10.61 -19.41
N GLY A 89 -11.55 -9.44 -19.75
CA GLY A 89 -11.81 -8.17 -19.08
C GLY A 89 -10.52 -7.42 -18.73
N GLY A 90 -10.68 -6.17 -18.29
CA GLY A 90 -9.57 -5.23 -18.07
C GLY A 90 -8.95 -5.26 -16.67
N PHE A 91 -9.46 -6.08 -15.75
CA PHE A 91 -9.05 -6.05 -14.35
C PHE A 91 -8.28 -7.32 -13.97
N PRO A 92 -7.06 -7.19 -13.41
CA PRO A 92 -6.35 -8.32 -12.83
C PRO A 92 -6.98 -8.72 -11.49
N VAL A 93 -7.24 -10.01 -11.30
CA VAL A 93 -7.89 -10.57 -10.11
C VAL A 93 -7.14 -11.82 -9.66
N SER A 94 -6.76 -11.87 -8.39
CA SER A 94 -6.18 -13.06 -7.77
C SER A 94 -7.29 -14.03 -7.33
N VAL A 95 -7.02 -15.33 -7.48
CA VAL A 95 -7.93 -16.40 -7.05
C VAL A 95 -7.27 -17.09 -5.85
N GLU A 96 -7.94 -17.14 -4.70
CA GLU A 96 -7.33 -17.57 -3.42
C GLU A 96 -6.71 -18.97 -3.49
N ASP A 97 -7.39 -19.91 -4.13
CA ASP A 97 -6.94 -21.30 -4.33
C ASP A 97 -6.26 -21.52 -5.69
N GLY A 98 -6.03 -20.45 -6.46
CA GLY A 98 -5.45 -20.50 -7.80
C GLY A 98 -3.98 -20.07 -7.81
N ASP A 99 -3.18 -20.69 -8.68
CA ASP A 99 -1.78 -20.31 -8.88
C ASP A 99 -1.66 -19.12 -9.85
N GLY A 100 -2.18 -17.95 -9.46
CA GLY A 100 -1.90 -16.72 -10.19
C GLY A 100 -2.94 -15.62 -10.14
N THR A 101 -2.71 -14.63 -11.01
CA THR A 101 -3.62 -13.51 -11.28
C THR A 101 -4.19 -13.69 -12.68
N PHE A 102 -5.48 -13.43 -12.84
CA PHE A 102 -6.22 -13.67 -14.08
C PHE A 102 -7.08 -12.45 -14.42
N CYS A 103 -7.52 -12.32 -15.67
CA CYS A 103 -8.29 -11.16 -16.09
C CYS A 103 -9.79 -11.40 -15.88
N SER A 104 -10.49 -10.37 -15.42
CA SER A 104 -11.95 -10.39 -15.28
C SER A 104 -12.57 -9.05 -15.66
N ALA A 105 -13.87 -9.10 -15.95
CA ALA A 105 -14.67 -7.91 -16.21
C ALA A 105 -15.07 -7.23 -14.90
N GLY A 106 -15.14 -5.90 -14.89
CA GLY A 106 -15.68 -5.16 -13.75
C GLY A 106 -17.21 -5.30 -13.64
N PRO A 107 -17.79 -5.10 -12.44
CA PRO A 107 -17.12 -4.90 -11.16
C PRO A 107 -16.53 -6.22 -10.62
N VAL A 108 -15.33 -6.17 -10.05
CA VAL A 108 -14.64 -7.36 -9.52
C VAL A 108 -15.22 -7.78 -8.17
N CYS A 109 -15.29 -9.09 -7.92
CA CYS A 109 -15.59 -9.66 -6.62
C CYS A 109 -14.47 -9.34 -5.62
N SER A 110 -14.72 -8.43 -4.68
CA SER A 110 -13.74 -8.03 -3.68
C SER A 110 -14.39 -7.32 -2.50
N GLY A 111 -13.95 -7.65 -1.28
CA GLY A 111 -14.37 -6.94 -0.07
C GLY A 111 -15.88 -7.13 0.19
N THR A 112 -16.64 -6.06 0.06
CA THR A 112 -18.11 -6.09 0.24
C THR A 112 -18.88 -6.25 -1.08
N ILE A 113 -18.18 -6.43 -2.20
CA ILE A 113 -18.78 -6.45 -3.54
C ILE A 113 -18.86 -7.89 -4.04
N ALA A 114 -20.11 -8.38 -4.20
CA ALA A 114 -20.41 -9.59 -4.94
C ALA A 114 -20.33 -9.30 -6.45
N GLY A 115 -19.13 -9.36 -7.00
CA GLY A 115 -18.82 -9.00 -8.38
C GLY A 115 -18.48 -10.22 -9.26
N ASN A 116 -17.84 -9.93 -10.39
CA ASN A 116 -17.34 -10.95 -11.31
C ASN A 116 -16.01 -11.52 -10.82
N CYS A 117 -15.80 -12.79 -11.16
CA CYS A 117 -14.53 -13.47 -11.01
C CYS A 117 -13.98 -13.89 -12.39
N PRO A 118 -12.67 -14.14 -12.53
CA PRO A 118 -12.10 -14.67 -13.76
C PRO A 118 -12.82 -15.92 -14.26
N GLY A 119 -13.19 -15.91 -15.54
CA GLY A 119 -13.76 -17.06 -16.23
C GLY A 119 -12.70 -18.07 -16.65
N VAL A 120 -13.08 -19.05 -17.47
CA VAL A 120 -12.14 -20.02 -18.04
C VAL A 120 -11.13 -19.30 -18.94
N GLN A 121 -9.84 -19.49 -18.66
CA GLN A 121 -8.74 -18.97 -19.46
C GLN A 121 -7.45 -19.78 -19.22
N ASP A 122 -6.37 -19.45 -19.93
CA ASP A 122 -5.07 -20.08 -19.73
C ASP A 122 -4.62 -19.92 -18.27
N GLY A 123 -4.23 -21.04 -17.65
CA GLY A 123 -3.88 -21.12 -16.23
C GLY A 123 -5.08 -21.19 -15.27
N LEU A 124 -6.31 -21.06 -15.75
CA LEU A 124 -7.54 -21.16 -14.96
C LEU A 124 -8.63 -21.96 -15.69
N PRO A 125 -8.46 -23.29 -15.87
CA PRO A 125 -9.32 -24.10 -16.74
C PRO A 125 -10.76 -24.25 -16.23
N SER A 126 -10.98 -24.16 -14.93
CA SER A 126 -12.32 -24.22 -14.33
C SER A 126 -12.95 -22.84 -14.14
N GLY A 127 -12.21 -21.75 -14.38
CA GLY A 127 -12.62 -20.43 -13.94
C GLY A 127 -12.69 -20.31 -12.42
N SER A 128 -13.35 -19.26 -11.95
CA SER A 128 -13.51 -18.96 -10.53
C SER A 128 -14.90 -18.42 -10.21
N VAL A 129 -15.29 -18.52 -8.94
CA VAL A 129 -16.60 -18.13 -8.42
C VAL A 129 -16.45 -17.19 -7.24
N CYS A 130 -17.35 -16.20 -7.17
CA CYS A 130 -17.38 -15.22 -6.10
C CYS A 130 -18.10 -15.81 -4.87
N VAL A 131 -17.39 -15.94 -3.76
CA VAL A 131 -17.92 -16.45 -2.49
C VAL A 131 -17.42 -15.62 -1.32
N VAL A 132 -18.03 -15.78 -0.15
CA VAL A 132 -17.45 -15.26 1.09
C VAL A 132 -16.32 -16.21 1.51
N ILE A 133 -15.09 -15.72 1.48
CA ILE A 133 -13.89 -16.49 1.83
C ILE A 133 -13.67 -16.50 3.36
N GLY A 134 -12.66 -17.22 3.84
CA GLY A 134 -12.42 -17.44 5.28
C GLY A 134 -12.26 -16.16 6.12
N THR A 135 -11.90 -15.04 5.50
CA THR A 135 -11.79 -13.72 6.13
C THR A 135 -13.13 -12.98 6.29
N GLY A 136 -14.24 -13.55 5.79
CA GLY A 136 -15.58 -12.96 5.90
C GLY A 136 -15.90 -11.90 4.85
N VAL A 137 -15.07 -11.75 3.82
CA VAL A 137 -15.29 -10.85 2.67
C VAL A 137 -15.49 -11.64 1.39
N TYR A 138 -16.04 -10.99 0.36
CA TYR A 138 -16.12 -11.56 -0.98
C TYR A 138 -14.73 -11.69 -1.62
N GLY A 139 -14.46 -12.86 -2.19
CA GLY A 139 -13.25 -13.18 -2.95
C GLY A 139 -13.52 -14.27 -3.99
N CYS A 140 -12.60 -14.41 -4.93
CA CYS A 140 -12.69 -15.42 -5.99
C CYS A 140 -11.97 -16.71 -5.58
N VAL A 141 -12.67 -17.84 -5.67
CA VAL A 141 -12.11 -19.19 -5.45
C VAL A 141 -12.27 -20.03 -6.71
N LEU A 142 -11.49 -21.10 -6.84
CA LEU A 142 -11.62 -22.02 -7.97
C LEU A 142 -13.05 -22.58 -8.07
N ALA A 143 -13.61 -22.59 -9.27
CA ALA A 143 -14.91 -23.20 -9.47
C ALA A 143 -14.80 -24.73 -9.26
N PRO A 144 -15.80 -25.36 -8.61
CA PRO A 144 -15.84 -26.82 -8.49
C PRO A 144 -15.82 -27.46 -9.89
N VAL A 145 -14.92 -28.43 -10.09
CA VAL A 145 -14.95 -29.29 -11.28
C VAL A 145 -16.16 -30.22 -11.17
N VAL A 146 -17.14 -30.02 -12.05
CA VAL A 146 -18.31 -30.91 -12.20
C VAL A 146 -18.04 -32.04 -13.17
#